data_AF-A0A8T5B2V7-F1
#
_entry.id   AF-A0A8T5B2V7-F1
#
_cell.length_a   1.000
_cell.length_b   1.000
_cell.length_c   1.000
_cell.angle_alpha   90.00
_cell.angle_beta   90.00
_cell.angle_gamma   90.00
#
_symmetry.space_group_name_H-M   'P 1'
#
loop_
_entity.id
_entity.type
_entity.pdbx_description
1 polymer ?
#
loop_
_entity_poly.entity_id
_entity_poly.type
_entity_poly.pdbx_seq_one_letter_code
_entity_poly.pdbx_strand_id
1 'polypeptide(L)'
;MNHRERFYKALELKEPDLVPVTDLGLDQPIVESILKKTPGQKIGEPMLGLMGGGEWEASINFRLAMVEACMRLDFDAAPVFSDYSLAKKSFKPRFIDEKRFIDQWGRIMQTSIEGKTTYFVGGTVNTPEDLENYEPPDGYDPEIMDMMEKIMKPLKGQDIVTMGQCHSGWHMVFQARGGIDKLSVDFYKNPNFARRFFDKMSRACTRIAEAMIEAGVDILFVTDDYADNHGPLISPKIFREYELPCLKRIVDVGRKHSVPVLKHSDGNLYPILDDIVGTGISGLHPIEPGAMDLKDVKERYGDRICLLGNVDCRYILPYGSEDDVRRDVRRCIDAAGNGGGFILASSNSLHSNVKVENIYVMVDEARRYGKYPIKKS
;
A
#
# COMPACT_ATOMS: atom_id res chain seq x y z
N MET A 1 9.37 24.42 -5.07
CA MET A 1 9.69 23.41 -4.04
C MET A 1 10.20 22.19 -4.77
N ASN A 2 11.08 21.42 -4.14
CA ASN A 2 11.45 20.10 -4.67
C ASN A 2 10.32 19.09 -4.38
N HIS A 3 10.39 17.88 -4.94
CA HIS A 3 9.34 16.86 -4.77
C HIS A 3 9.09 16.52 -3.29
N ARG A 4 10.18 16.37 -2.53
CA ARG A 4 10.09 16.01 -1.11
C ARG A 4 9.41 17.08 -0.27
N GLU A 5 9.83 18.33 -0.42
CA GLU A 5 9.24 19.51 0.24
C GLU A 5 7.75 19.62 -0.07
N ARG A 6 7.36 19.42 -1.34
CA ARG A 6 5.97 19.47 -1.79
C ARG A 6 5.12 18.41 -1.09
N PHE A 7 5.60 17.16 -1.07
CA PHE A 7 4.90 16.04 -0.46
C PHE A 7 4.71 16.23 1.05
N TYR A 8 5.78 16.54 1.77
CA TYR A 8 5.71 16.76 3.22
C TYR A 8 4.85 17.96 3.59
N LYS A 9 4.87 19.04 2.80
CA LYS A 9 4.02 20.21 3.06
C LYS A 9 2.53 19.88 2.93
N ALA A 10 2.15 19.00 2.01
CA ALA A 10 0.79 18.47 1.93
C ALA A 10 0.46 17.59 3.15
N LEU A 11 1.36 16.71 3.59
CA LEU A 11 1.16 15.92 4.82
C LEU A 11 1.02 16.79 6.09
N GLU A 12 1.69 17.94 6.12
CA GLU A 12 1.55 18.96 7.18
C GLU A 12 0.27 19.80 7.07
N LEU A 13 -0.64 19.47 6.14
CA LEU A 13 -1.90 20.19 5.89
C LEU A 13 -1.70 21.66 5.51
N LYS A 14 -0.59 21.96 4.84
CA LYS A 14 -0.28 23.30 4.32
C LYS A 14 -0.34 23.29 2.80
N GLU A 15 -0.46 24.47 2.20
CA GLU A 15 -0.42 24.64 0.75
C GLU A 15 1.01 24.48 0.20
N PRO A 16 1.28 23.44 -0.62
CA PRO A 16 2.50 23.37 -1.40
C PRO A 16 2.49 24.34 -2.60
N ASP A 17 3.52 24.29 -3.45
CA ASP A 17 3.54 25.02 -4.72
C ASP A 17 2.62 24.39 -5.78
N LEU A 18 2.56 23.06 -5.80
CA LEU A 18 1.71 22.23 -6.66
C LEU A 18 1.07 21.12 -5.82
N VAL A 19 -0.10 20.64 -6.22
CA VAL A 19 -0.67 19.39 -5.67
C VAL A 19 0.34 18.27 -5.92
N PRO A 20 0.84 17.58 -4.88
CA PRO A 20 1.74 16.45 -5.06
C PRO A 20 1.01 15.30 -5.75
N VAL A 21 1.75 14.48 -6.49
CA VAL A 21 1.26 13.33 -7.23
C VAL A 21 2.04 12.09 -6.81
N THR A 22 1.34 10.99 -6.55
CA THR A 22 1.94 9.70 -6.27
C THR A 22 0.97 8.58 -6.64
N ASP A 23 1.33 7.34 -6.37
CA ASP A 23 0.42 6.21 -6.40
C ASP A 23 0.88 5.10 -5.44
N LEU A 24 -0.03 4.18 -5.07
CA LEU A 24 0.28 3.06 -4.19
C LEU A 24 1.23 2.06 -4.86
N GLY A 25 1.13 1.87 -6.17
CA GLY A 25 1.93 0.89 -6.89
C GLY A 25 1.70 0.91 -8.38
N LEU A 26 2.69 0.44 -9.13
CA LEU A 26 2.61 0.30 -10.58
C LEU A 26 2.79 -1.19 -10.93
N ASP A 27 1.82 -1.75 -11.63
CA ASP A 27 1.95 -3.11 -12.17
C ASP A 27 3.12 -3.20 -13.14
N GLN A 28 3.76 -4.37 -13.20
CA GLN A 28 4.97 -4.60 -13.99
C GLN A 28 4.88 -4.14 -15.47
N PRO A 29 3.79 -4.40 -16.22
CA PRO A 29 3.67 -3.92 -17.60
C PRO A 29 3.74 -2.40 -17.75
N ILE A 30 3.26 -1.64 -16.75
CA ILE A 30 3.32 -0.18 -16.74
C ILE A 30 4.77 0.28 -16.54
N VAL A 31 5.46 -0.30 -15.55
CA VAL A 31 6.89 -0.04 -15.30
C VAL A 31 7.72 -0.33 -16.55
N GLU A 32 7.49 -1.46 -17.21
CA GLU A 32 8.17 -1.85 -18.45
C GLU A 32 7.95 -0.84 -19.59
N SER A 33 6.71 -0.39 -19.77
CA SER A 33 6.35 0.60 -20.80
C SER A 33 7.02 1.95 -20.56
N ILE A 34 6.99 2.48 -19.32
CA ILE A 34 7.61 3.76 -18.95
C ILE A 34 9.13 3.72 -19.14
N LEU A 35 9.75 2.58 -18.80
CA LEU A 35 11.19 2.40 -18.97
C LEU A 35 11.59 2.10 -20.42
N LYS A 36 10.62 2.05 -21.35
CA LYS A 36 10.78 1.75 -22.78
C LYS A 36 11.50 0.42 -23.04
N LYS A 37 11.27 -0.58 -22.18
CA LYS A 37 11.79 -1.92 -22.44
C LYS A 37 10.87 -2.63 -23.42
N THR A 38 11.45 -3.44 -24.31
CA THR A 38 10.67 -4.20 -25.28
C THR A 38 9.67 -5.10 -24.53
N PRO A 39 8.40 -5.23 -24.98
CA PRO A 39 7.46 -6.15 -24.36
C PRO A 39 8.07 -7.55 -24.20
N GLY A 40 8.12 -8.06 -22.97
CA GLY A 40 8.73 -9.35 -22.64
C GLY A 40 10.18 -9.31 -22.15
N GLN A 41 10.84 -8.15 -22.14
CA GLN A 41 12.16 -8.00 -21.53
C GLN A 41 12.02 -7.85 -20.00
N LYS A 42 12.16 -8.97 -19.27
CA LYS A 42 11.99 -9.03 -17.81
C LYS A 42 12.87 -8.01 -17.06
N ILE A 43 12.23 -7.13 -16.29
CA ILE A 43 12.88 -6.17 -15.38
C ILE A 43 13.23 -6.81 -14.03
N GLY A 44 12.52 -7.89 -13.71
CA GLY A 44 12.60 -8.63 -12.47
C GLY A 44 11.29 -9.39 -12.26
N GLU A 45 11.08 -9.92 -11.06
CA GLU A 45 9.81 -10.51 -10.65
C GLU A 45 9.27 -9.69 -9.46
N PRO A 46 8.04 -9.13 -9.54
CA PRO A 46 7.50 -8.24 -8.53
C PRO A 46 7.32 -8.95 -7.18
N MET A 47 6.97 -10.24 -7.21
CA MET A 47 6.66 -11.04 -6.04
C MET A 47 7.73 -12.10 -5.79
N LEU A 48 8.56 -11.85 -4.78
CA LEU A 48 9.59 -12.78 -4.31
C LEU A 48 8.99 -14.03 -3.64
N GLY A 49 7.72 -13.97 -3.24
CA GLY A 49 7.00 -15.09 -2.63
C GLY A 49 6.76 -16.27 -3.56
N LEU A 50 7.07 -16.17 -4.87
CA LEU A 50 6.61 -17.14 -5.85
C LEU A 50 7.59 -18.30 -6.12
N MET A 51 8.89 -18.11 -6.40
CA MET A 51 9.76 -19.25 -6.76
C MET A 51 11.30 -19.13 -6.52
N GLY A 52 11.83 -18.47 -5.49
CA GLY A 52 13.18 -18.72 -4.93
C GLY A 52 14.47 -18.44 -5.74
N GLY A 53 15.58 -18.17 -5.02
CA GLY A 53 16.97 -18.23 -5.53
C GLY A 53 17.40 -17.08 -6.45
N GLY A 54 17.25 -17.23 -7.77
CA GLY A 54 17.59 -16.20 -8.76
C GLY A 54 16.64 -15.00 -8.75
N GLU A 55 15.48 -15.17 -8.11
CA GLU A 55 14.43 -14.18 -7.99
C GLU A 55 14.77 -13.04 -7.01
N TRP A 56 15.75 -13.22 -6.12
CA TRP A 56 16.05 -12.22 -5.09
C TRP A 56 16.68 -10.94 -5.64
N GLU A 57 17.71 -11.06 -6.48
CA GLU A 57 18.28 -9.89 -7.17
C GLU A 57 17.30 -9.33 -8.20
N ALA A 58 16.52 -10.19 -8.87
CA ALA A 58 15.47 -9.76 -9.81
C ALA A 58 14.41 -8.89 -9.12
N SER A 59 14.01 -9.27 -7.91
CA SER A 59 13.08 -8.55 -7.07
C SER A 59 13.60 -7.17 -6.64
N ILE A 60 14.87 -7.07 -6.24
CA ILE A 60 15.53 -5.78 -5.97
C ILE A 60 15.53 -4.91 -7.24
N ASN A 61 15.92 -5.47 -8.38
CA ASN A 61 15.95 -4.75 -9.66
C ASN A 61 14.57 -4.24 -10.06
N PHE A 62 13.51 -5.02 -9.84
CA PHE A 62 12.14 -4.58 -10.11
C PHE A 62 11.75 -3.38 -9.24
N ARG A 63 12.08 -3.40 -7.95
CA ARG A 63 11.78 -2.30 -7.03
C ARG A 63 12.50 -1.01 -7.41
N LEU A 64 13.79 -1.11 -7.75
CA LEU A 64 14.56 0.03 -8.27
C LEU A 64 13.97 0.57 -9.59
N ALA A 65 13.54 -0.32 -10.48
CA ALA A 65 12.89 0.07 -11.73
C ALA A 65 11.51 0.72 -11.51
N MET A 66 10.74 0.26 -10.53
CA MET A 66 9.46 0.88 -10.16
C MET A 66 9.68 2.32 -9.64
N VAL A 67 10.68 2.53 -8.79
CA VAL A 67 11.05 3.88 -8.33
C VAL A 67 11.53 4.75 -9.51
N GLU A 68 12.36 4.21 -10.40
CA GLU A 68 12.79 4.91 -11.61
C GLU A 68 11.60 5.31 -12.49
N ALA A 69 10.62 4.41 -12.67
CA ALA A 69 9.41 4.71 -13.42
C ALA A 69 8.59 5.83 -12.76
N CYS A 70 8.43 5.82 -11.43
CA CYS A 70 7.78 6.90 -10.69
C CYS A 70 8.52 8.24 -10.89
N MET A 71 9.85 8.26 -10.84
CA MET A 71 10.64 9.46 -11.11
C MET A 71 10.46 9.97 -12.54
N ARG A 72 10.39 9.07 -13.54
CA ARG A 72 10.13 9.46 -14.94
C ARG A 72 8.72 10.00 -15.17
N LEU A 73 7.76 9.53 -14.37
CA LEU A 73 6.41 10.07 -14.32
C LEU A 73 6.32 11.38 -13.52
N ASP A 74 7.43 11.93 -13.02
CA ASP A 74 7.43 13.14 -12.19
C ASP A 74 6.62 12.96 -10.90
N PHE A 75 6.56 11.76 -10.31
CA PHE A 75 5.89 11.54 -9.02
C PHE A 75 6.70 12.13 -7.86
N ASP A 76 6.00 12.67 -6.86
CA ASP A 76 6.61 13.23 -5.66
C ASP A 76 7.03 12.16 -4.63
N ALA A 77 6.49 10.95 -4.77
CA ALA A 77 6.76 9.83 -3.89
C ALA A 77 6.60 8.49 -4.62
N ALA A 78 7.34 7.48 -4.19
CA ALA A 78 7.34 6.15 -4.79
C ALA A 78 7.38 5.02 -3.75
N PRO A 79 6.65 3.91 -3.96
CA PRO A 79 6.83 2.69 -3.19
C PRO A 79 8.21 2.10 -3.46
N VAL A 80 8.91 1.67 -2.40
CA VAL A 80 10.25 1.05 -2.51
C VAL A 80 10.22 -0.45 -2.23
N PHE A 81 9.39 -0.90 -1.31
CA PHE A 81 9.15 -2.30 -0.99
C PHE A 81 7.92 -2.43 -0.09
N SER A 82 7.38 -3.65 -0.06
CA SER A 82 6.38 -4.06 0.93
C SER A 82 6.83 -5.25 1.77
N ASP A 83 6.18 -5.48 2.91
CA ASP A 83 6.35 -6.67 3.76
C ASP A 83 5.96 -8.01 3.07
N TYR A 84 5.16 -7.98 2.01
CA TYR A 84 5.00 -9.12 1.09
C TYR A 84 6.23 -9.36 0.21
N SER A 85 6.93 -8.28 -0.09
CA SER A 85 7.99 -8.22 -1.08
C SER A 85 9.38 -8.50 -0.47
N LEU A 86 9.55 -8.20 0.83
CA LEU A 86 10.77 -8.43 1.60
C LEU A 86 10.86 -9.89 2.02
N ALA A 87 11.91 -10.60 1.62
CA ALA A 87 12.18 -11.93 2.16
C ALA A 87 13.67 -12.25 2.17
N LYS A 88 14.01 -13.31 2.91
CA LYS A 88 15.36 -13.86 2.97
C LYS A 88 15.77 -14.39 1.59
N LYS A 89 17.03 -14.19 1.21
CA LYS A 89 17.58 -14.80 -0.02
C LYS A 89 17.63 -16.32 0.08
N SER A 90 17.78 -16.85 1.30
CA SER A 90 17.71 -18.26 1.65
C SER A 90 16.29 -18.83 1.66
N PHE A 91 15.24 -18.00 1.64
CA PHE A 91 13.85 -18.47 1.69
C PHE A 91 13.52 -19.30 0.43
N LYS A 92 12.86 -20.43 0.66
CA LYS A 92 12.36 -21.31 -0.38
C LYS A 92 10.88 -21.59 -0.12
N PRO A 93 9.97 -21.24 -1.05
CA PRO A 93 8.57 -21.60 -0.92
C PRO A 93 8.40 -23.11 -0.77
N ARG A 94 7.47 -23.54 0.10
CA ARG A 94 7.14 -24.96 0.25
C ARG A 94 6.01 -25.31 -0.70
N PHE A 95 6.32 -25.96 -1.81
CA PHE A 95 5.31 -26.41 -2.77
C PHE A 95 4.43 -27.52 -2.17
N ILE A 96 3.11 -27.36 -2.32
CA ILE A 96 2.11 -28.37 -2.00
C ILE A 96 1.87 -29.25 -3.23
N ASP A 97 1.84 -28.63 -4.41
CA ASP A 97 1.76 -29.27 -5.72
C ASP A 97 2.32 -28.35 -6.82
N GLU A 98 2.13 -28.69 -8.09
CA GLU A 98 2.64 -27.94 -9.25
C GLU A 98 2.13 -26.49 -9.34
N LYS A 99 0.97 -26.18 -8.75
CA LYS A 99 0.33 -24.85 -8.83
C LYS A 99 0.27 -24.13 -7.50
N ARG A 100 0.39 -24.85 -6.39
CA ARG A 100 0.21 -24.31 -5.04
C ARG A 100 1.45 -24.42 -4.19
N PHE A 101 1.75 -23.37 -3.45
CA PHE A 101 2.88 -23.32 -2.53
C PHE A 101 2.54 -22.49 -1.29
N ILE A 102 3.36 -22.64 -0.25
CA ILE A 102 3.29 -21.86 0.98
C ILE A 102 4.41 -20.84 0.99
N ASP A 103 4.05 -19.58 1.18
CA ASP A 103 4.99 -18.47 1.29
C ASP A 103 5.51 -18.29 2.74
N GLN A 104 6.41 -17.33 2.93
CA GLN A 104 7.04 -17.07 4.23
C GLN A 104 6.05 -16.61 5.31
N TRP A 105 4.87 -16.14 4.92
CA TRP A 105 3.82 -15.69 5.82
C TRP A 105 2.88 -16.85 6.21
N GLY A 106 3.10 -18.07 5.70
CA GLY A 106 2.21 -19.21 5.95
C GLY A 106 0.92 -19.17 5.10
N ARG A 107 0.94 -18.41 4.00
CA ARG A 107 -0.20 -18.33 3.07
C ARG A 107 -0.05 -19.39 2.00
N ILE A 108 -1.15 -20.07 1.71
CA ILE A 108 -1.25 -20.97 0.56
C ILE A 108 -1.66 -20.13 -0.63
N MET A 109 -0.76 -20.08 -1.61
CA MET A 109 -0.89 -19.32 -2.84
C MET A 109 -1.06 -20.28 -4.01
N GLN A 110 -1.81 -19.88 -5.04
CA GLN A 110 -2.04 -20.66 -6.25
C GLN A 110 -1.72 -19.84 -7.51
N THR A 111 -0.78 -20.31 -8.31
CA THR A 111 -0.41 -19.68 -9.58
C THR A 111 -1.46 -19.99 -10.65
N SER A 112 -1.92 -18.96 -11.36
CA SER A 112 -2.78 -19.07 -12.53
C SER A 112 -2.06 -18.56 -13.77
N ILE A 113 -1.78 -19.47 -14.70
CA ILE A 113 -1.16 -19.14 -15.99
C ILE A 113 -2.12 -18.29 -16.83
N GLU A 114 -3.41 -18.64 -16.83
CA GLU A 114 -4.44 -17.91 -17.57
C GLU A 114 -4.66 -16.51 -17.01
N GLY A 115 -4.75 -16.40 -15.68
CA GLY A 115 -4.86 -15.11 -14.99
C GLY A 115 -3.56 -14.33 -14.93
N LYS A 116 -2.44 -14.91 -15.36
CA LYS A 116 -1.08 -14.35 -15.27
C LYS A 116 -0.76 -13.77 -13.89
N THR A 117 -1.24 -14.43 -12.84
CA THR A 117 -1.15 -13.95 -11.46
C THR A 117 -1.22 -15.10 -10.47
N THR A 118 -1.03 -14.80 -9.19
CA THR A 118 -1.11 -15.78 -8.10
C THR A 118 -2.13 -15.32 -7.07
N TYR A 119 -3.03 -16.23 -6.72
CA TYR A 119 -4.13 -15.96 -5.81
C TYR A 119 -3.86 -16.57 -4.44
N PHE A 120 -4.30 -15.88 -3.40
CA PHE A 120 -4.46 -16.46 -2.07
C PHE A 120 -5.60 -17.49 -2.08
N VAL A 121 -5.35 -18.72 -1.59
CA VAL A 121 -6.35 -19.80 -1.56
C VAL A 121 -6.48 -20.51 -0.21
N GLY A 122 -5.64 -20.19 0.78
CA GLY A 122 -5.72 -20.79 2.12
C GLY A 122 -4.55 -20.42 3.03
N GLY A 123 -4.50 -21.00 4.23
CA GLY A 123 -3.50 -20.65 5.25
C GLY A 123 -3.10 -21.85 6.09
N THR A 124 -1.93 -21.78 6.71
CA THR A 124 -1.34 -22.89 7.47
C THR A 124 -1.73 -22.92 8.95
N VAL A 125 -2.21 -21.83 9.52
CA VAL A 125 -2.50 -21.73 10.96
C VAL A 125 -3.95 -22.08 11.22
N ASN A 126 -4.25 -23.37 11.45
CA ASN A 126 -5.63 -23.86 11.58
C ASN A 126 -6.06 -24.17 13.01
N THR A 127 -5.09 -24.40 13.89
CA THR A 127 -5.28 -24.78 15.29
C THR A 127 -4.41 -23.94 16.23
N PRO A 128 -4.70 -23.92 17.55
CA PRO A 128 -3.81 -23.30 18.53
C PRO A 128 -2.38 -23.85 18.51
N GLU A 129 -2.20 -25.15 18.24
CA GLU A 129 -0.89 -25.78 18.12
C GLU A 129 -0.14 -25.29 16.87
N ASP A 130 -0.85 -25.11 15.74
CA ASP A 130 -0.23 -24.50 14.55
C ASP A 130 0.29 -23.09 14.85
N LEU A 131 -0.46 -22.30 15.63
CA LEU A 131 -0.05 -20.93 16.01
C LEU A 131 1.18 -20.92 16.91
N GLU A 132 1.33 -21.92 17.77
CA GLU A 132 2.50 -22.06 18.64
C GLU A 132 3.76 -22.37 17.83
N ASN A 133 3.63 -23.17 16.77
CA ASN A 133 4.71 -23.54 15.88
C ASN A 133 4.92 -22.57 14.70
N TYR A 134 3.99 -21.65 14.46
CA TYR A 134 4.02 -20.69 13.35
C TYR A 134 4.96 -19.53 13.65
N GLU A 135 6.00 -19.33 12.84
CA GLU A 135 6.90 -18.18 12.96
C GLU A 135 6.73 -17.25 11.76
N PRO A 136 6.19 -16.02 11.94
CA PRO A 136 6.13 -15.03 10.87
C PRO A 136 7.54 -14.49 10.54
N PRO A 137 7.72 -13.86 9.36
CA PRO A 137 8.97 -13.19 9.03
C PRO A 137 9.35 -12.10 10.05
N ASP A 138 10.65 -11.94 10.29
CA ASP A 138 11.20 -10.88 11.15
C ASP A 138 11.92 -9.85 10.29
N GLY A 139 11.55 -8.57 10.42
CA GLY A 139 12.16 -7.48 9.66
C GLY A 139 13.65 -7.29 9.93
N TYR A 140 14.12 -7.70 11.11
CA TYR A 140 15.53 -7.63 11.51
C TYR A 140 16.35 -8.85 11.08
N ASP A 141 15.79 -9.78 10.31
CA ASP A 141 16.59 -10.84 9.71
C ASP A 141 17.70 -10.23 8.81
N PRO A 142 18.96 -10.67 8.94
CA PRO A 142 20.08 -10.06 8.20
C PRO A 142 19.91 -10.04 6.68
N GLU A 143 19.24 -11.04 6.10
CA GLU A 143 19.03 -11.10 4.65
C GLU A 143 17.91 -10.15 4.19
N ILE A 144 16.91 -9.91 5.05
CA ILE A 144 15.87 -8.91 4.81
C ILE A 144 16.45 -7.50 4.95
N MET A 145 17.29 -7.26 5.97
CA MET A 145 18.03 -6.01 6.13
C MET A 145 18.96 -5.72 4.94
N ASP A 146 19.69 -6.73 4.43
CA ASP A 146 20.52 -6.60 3.22
C ASP A 146 19.67 -6.22 2.01
N MET A 147 18.48 -6.83 1.84
CA MET A 147 17.56 -6.46 0.76
C MET A 147 17.14 -4.98 0.85
N MET A 148 16.74 -4.53 2.04
CA MET A 148 16.35 -3.13 2.27
C MET A 148 17.53 -2.19 2.03
N GLU A 149 18.72 -2.50 2.53
CA GLU A 149 19.92 -1.68 2.30
C GLU A 149 20.23 -1.54 0.81
N LYS A 150 20.20 -2.66 0.06
CA LYS A 150 20.46 -2.64 -1.39
C LYS A 150 19.45 -1.81 -2.17
N ILE A 151 18.19 -1.78 -1.75
CA ILE A 151 17.15 -0.96 -2.38
C ILE A 151 17.30 0.51 -1.99
N MET A 152 17.54 0.82 -0.71
CA MET A 152 17.55 2.20 -0.20
C MET A 152 18.83 2.95 -0.52
N LYS A 153 19.98 2.27 -0.55
CA LYS A 153 21.29 2.89 -0.81
C LYS A 153 21.35 3.75 -2.09
N PRO A 154 20.90 3.29 -3.27
CA PRO A 154 20.90 4.11 -4.48
C PRO A 154 19.86 5.25 -4.46
N LEU A 155 18.86 5.18 -3.59
CA LEU A 155 17.80 6.19 -3.46
C LEU A 155 18.17 7.33 -2.51
N LYS A 156 19.25 7.17 -1.72
CA LYS A 156 19.72 8.18 -0.79
C LYS A 156 20.06 9.49 -1.52
N GLY A 157 19.37 10.57 -1.14
CA GLY A 157 19.56 11.90 -1.69
C GLY A 157 18.85 12.16 -3.02
N GLN A 158 18.08 11.21 -3.54
CA GLN A 158 17.17 11.45 -4.66
C GLN A 158 16.03 12.37 -4.23
N ASP A 159 15.57 13.24 -5.12
CA ASP A 159 14.42 14.11 -4.88
C ASP A 159 13.10 13.36 -5.10
N ILE A 160 12.83 12.40 -4.23
CA ILE A 160 11.57 11.64 -4.17
C ILE A 160 11.36 11.16 -2.74
N VAL A 161 10.10 11.08 -2.29
CA VAL A 161 9.75 10.46 -0.99
C VAL A 161 9.63 8.94 -1.18
N THR A 162 10.29 8.18 -0.31
CA THR A 162 10.30 6.71 -0.35
C THR A 162 9.25 6.12 0.59
N MET A 163 8.42 5.20 0.08
CA MET A 163 7.33 4.59 0.88
C MET A 163 7.60 3.11 1.18
N GLY A 164 7.68 2.77 2.47
CA GLY A 164 7.65 1.40 2.95
C GLY A 164 6.23 0.93 3.18
N GLN A 165 5.78 -0.09 2.46
CA GLN A 165 4.45 -0.66 2.61
C GLN A 165 4.45 -1.79 3.64
N CYS A 166 3.53 -1.75 4.58
CA CYS A 166 3.41 -2.77 5.61
C CYS A 166 1.94 -3.04 5.92
N HIS A 167 1.70 -4.12 6.64
CA HIS A 167 0.42 -4.42 7.25
C HIS A 167 0.51 -4.18 8.76
N SER A 168 -0.64 -4.20 9.43
CA SER A 168 -0.74 -3.98 10.87
C SER A 168 -1.23 -5.23 11.62
N GLY A 169 -2.11 -6.02 11.00
CA GLY A 169 -2.53 -7.32 11.54
C GLY A 169 -3.53 -8.03 10.63
N TRP A 170 -4.69 -7.41 10.40
CA TRP A 170 -5.87 -7.98 9.76
C TRP A 170 -5.57 -8.84 8.52
N HIS A 171 -4.92 -8.27 7.51
CA HIS A 171 -4.60 -8.97 6.25
C HIS A 171 -3.77 -10.22 6.50
N MET A 172 -2.70 -10.08 7.28
CA MET A 172 -1.78 -11.18 7.53
C MET A 172 -2.43 -12.28 8.37
N VAL A 173 -3.24 -11.92 9.37
CA VAL A 173 -3.94 -12.89 10.23
C VAL A 173 -4.95 -13.69 9.41
N PHE A 174 -5.86 -13.06 8.67
CA PHE A 174 -6.87 -13.84 7.95
C PHE A 174 -6.23 -14.69 6.86
N GLN A 175 -5.15 -14.22 6.21
CA GLN A 175 -4.46 -14.98 5.18
C GLN A 175 -3.77 -16.21 5.78
N ALA A 176 -2.95 -16.03 6.82
CA ALA A 176 -2.29 -17.15 7.49
C ALA A 176 -3.30 -18.12 8.16
N ARG A 177 -4.48 -17.61 8.58
CA ARG A 177 -5.60 -18.42 9.07
C ARG A 177 -6.31 -19.23 7.99
N GLY A 178 -6.30 -18.72 6.76
CA GLY A 178 -6.93 -19.35 5.60
C GLY A 178 -8.27 -18.78 5.17
N GLY A 179 -8.61 -17.55 5.58
CA GLY A 179 -9.76 -16.79 5.10
C GLY A 179 -10.46 -15.96 6.18
N ILE A 180 -11.14 -14.91 5.73
CA ILE A 180 -11.99 -14.04 6.58
C ILE A 180 -13.13 -14.85 7.19
N ASP A 181 -13.69 -15.82 6.46
CA ASP A 181 -14.74 -16.73 6.92
C ASP A 181 -14.31 -17.51 8.17
N LYS A 182 -13.11 -18.10 8.15
CA LYS A 182 -12.56 -18.88 9.27
C LYS A 182 -12.25 -17.98 10.45
N LEU A 183 -11.57 -16.86 10.20
CA LEU A 183 -11.23 -15.90 11.25
C LEU A 183 -12.48 -15.32 11.92
N SER A 184 -13.54 -15.06 11.14
CA SER A 184 -14.83 -14.57 11.64
C SER A 184 -15.47 -15.54 12.63
N VAL A 185 -15.39 -16.86 12.38
CA VAL A 185 -15.85 -17.88 13.33
C VAL A 185 -15.01 -17.88 14.60
N ASP A 186 -13.69 -17.70 14.48
CA ASP A 186 -12.78 -17.73 15.62
C ASP A 186 -13.00 -16.58 16.61
N PHE A 187 -13.42 -15.40 16.15
CA PHE A 187 -13.77 -14.29 17.05
C PHE A 187 -14.84 -14.68 18.09
N TYR A 188 -15.75 -15.59 17.73
CA TYR A 188 -16.84 -16.02 18.62
C TYR A 188 -16.55 -17.36 19.29
N LYS A 189 -16.03 -18.33 18.55
CA LYS A 189 -15.81 -19.70 19.06
C LYS A 189 -14.48 -19.87 19.76
N ASN A 190 -13.44 -19.16 19.31
CA ASN A 190 -12.06 -19.30 19.79
C ASN A 190 -11.41 -17.93 20.09
N PRO A 191 -12.03 -17.04 20.89
CA PRO A 191 -11.57 -15.66 21.03
C PRO A 191 -10.15 -15.53 21.60
N ASN A 192 -9.73 -16.48 22.44
CA ASN A 192 -8.35 -16.51 22.95
C ASN A 192 -7.33 -16.86 21.87
N PHE A 193 -7.67 -17.78 20.96
CA PHE A 193 -6.85 -18.11 19.80
C PHE A 193 -6.74 -16.90 18.87
N ALA A 194 -7.86 -16.26 18.53
CA ALA A 194 -7.87 -15.05 17.72
C ALA A 194 -7.00 -13.94 18.33
N ARG A 195 -7.14 -13.65 19.64
CA ARG A 195 -6.34 -12.63 20.32
C ARG A 195 -4.84 -12.94 20.29
N ARG A 196 -4.44 -14.18 20.57
CA ARG A 196 -3.03 -14.60 20.49
C ARG A 196 -2.50 -14.47 19.07
N PHE A 197 -3.32 -14.77 18.07
CA PHE A 197 -2.92 -14.69 16.67
C PHE A 197 -2.69 -13.23 16.24
N PHE A 198 -3.64 -12.33 16.52
CA PHE A 198 -3.48 -10.90 16.26
C PHE A 198 -2.27 -10.31 16.99
N ASP A 199 -2.04 -10.66 18.26
CA ASP A 199 -0.86 -10.17 18.99
C ASP A 199 0.46 -10.66 18.36
N LYS A 200 0.58 -11.97 18.05
CA LYS A 200 1.78 -12.53 17.42
C LYS A 200 2.04 -11.88 16.06
N MET A 201 1.02 -11.78 15.22
CA MET A 201 1.14 -11.22 13.88
C MET A 201 1.45 -9.72 13.92
N SER A 202 0.73 -8.97 14.75
CA SER A 202 0.93 -7.52 14.83
C SER A 202 2.31 -7.14 15.36
N ARG A 203 2.88 -7.93 16.28
CA ARG A 203 4.28 -7.75 16.70
C ARG A 203 5.26 -7.95 15.53
N ALA A 204 5.06 -8.96 14.71
CA ALA A 204 5.90 -9.21 13.53
C ALA A 204 5.80 -8.07 12.52
N CYS A 205 4.57 -7.65 12.17
CA CYS A 205 4.32 -6.48 11.33
C CYS A 205 4.98 -5.20 11.88
N THR A 206 4.89 -4.98 13.20
CA THR A 206 5.52 -3.82 13.87
C THR A 206 7.04 -3.86 13.75
N ARG A 207 7.66 -5.02 13.95
CA ARG A 207 9.11 -5.18 13.80
C ARG A 207 9.58 -4.93 12.38
N ILE A 208 8.79 -5.35 11.38
CA ILE A 208 9.08 -5.04 9.98
C ILE A 208 8.97 -3.53 9.73
N ALA A 209 7.92 -2.87 10.21
CA ALA A 209 7.77 -1.42 10.09
C ALA A 209 8.92 -0.64 10.75
N GLU A 210 9.37 -1.06 11.94
CA GLU A 210 10.56 -0.49 12.60
C GLU A 210 11.83 -0.67 11.74
N ALA A 211 12.05 -1.87 11.20
CA ALA A 211 13.19 -2.15 10.34
C ALA A 211 13.17 -1.34 9.02
N MET A 212 11.99 -1.12 8.43
CA MET A 212 11.83 -0.26 7.25
C MET A 212 12.21 1.19 7.55
N ILE A 213 11.80 1.72 8.71
CA ILE A 213 12.18 3.07 9.16
C ILE A 213 13.70 3.17 9.34
N GLU A 214 14.32 2.18 9.99
CA GLU A 214 15.76 2.14 10.18
C GLU A 214 16.55 2.03 8.85
N ALA A 215 15.99 1.34 7.86
CA ALA A 215 16.52 1.30 6.50
C ALA A 215 16.41 2.65 5.77
N GLY A 216 15.61 3.59 6.29
CA GLY A 216 15.54 4.97 5.84
C GLY A 216 14.36 5.31 4.94
N VAL A 217 13.25 4.57 5.01
CA VAL A 217 12.01 5.00 4.33
C VAL A 217 11.52 6.33 4.91
N ASP A 218 10.96 7.17 4.05
CA ASP A 218 10.45 8.49 4.43
C ASP A 218 9.07 8.43 5.08
N ILE A 219 8.24 7.49 4.62
CA ILE A 219 6.91 7.23 5.17
C ILE A 219 6.63 5.73 5.26
N LEU A 220 5.72 5.36 6.16
CA LEU A 220 5.07 4.07 6.17
C LEU A 220 3.68 4.15 5.54
N PHE A 221 3.28 3.12 4.81
CA PHE A 221 1.96 2.99 4.21
C PHE A 221 1.33 1.67 4.62
N VAL A 222 0.30 1.72 5.47
CA VAL A 222 -0.39 0.53 6.00
C VAL A 222 -1.49 0.06 5.06
N THR A 223 -1.42 -1.16 4.55
CA THR A 223 -2.24 -1.64 3.41
C THR A 223 -3.29 -2.71 3.73
N ASP A 224 -3.77 -2.79 4.97
CA ASP A 224 -4.87 -3.70 5.34
C ASP A 224 -6.26 -3.19 4.85
N ASP A 225 -6.96 -3.90 3.97
CA ASP A 225 -8.32 -3.54 3.57
C ASP A 225 -9.34 -3.96 4.64
N TYR A 226 -10.10 -2.99 5.12
CA TYR A 226 -11.07 -3.17 6.20
C TYR A 226 -12.51 -3.24 5.72
N ALA A 227 -12.80 -2.84 4.48
CA ALA A 227 -14.17 -2.66 3.99
C ALA A 227 -14.35 -3.09 2.53
N ASP A 228 -15.61 -3.32 2.15
CA ASP A 228 -16.08 -3.30 0.77
C ASP A 228 -16.96 -2.05 0.55
N ASN A 229 -17.62 -1.94 -0.61
CA ASN A 229 -18.45 -0.79 -0.95
C ASN A 229 -19.68 -0.59 -0.03
N HIS A 230 -20.07 -1.60 0.75
CA HIS A 230 -21.19 -1.55 1.68
C HIS A 230 -20.76 -1.19 3.10
N GLY A 231 -19.55 -1.58 3.50
CA GLY A 231 -19.00 -1.24 4.81
C GLY A 231 -17.88 -2.18 5.27
N PRO A 232 -17.53 -2.12 6.56
CA PRO A 232 -16.49 -2.96 7.13
C PRO A 232 -16.74 -4.47 6.95
N LEU A 233 -15.70 -5.23 6.57
CA LEU A 233 -15.70 -6.68 6.40
C LEU A 233 -15.97 -7.43 7.73
N ILE A 234 -15.72 -6.76 8.86
CA ILE A 234 -16.05 -7.22 10.21
C ILE A 234 -16.79 -6.12 10.96
N SER A 235 -17.60 -6.49 11.95
CA SER A 235 -18.33 -5.49 12.73
C SER A 235 -17.37 -4.47 13.37
N PRO A 236 -17.77 -3.18 13.50
CA PRO A 236 -16.95 -2.16 14.15
C PRO A 236 -16.49 -2.54 15.56
N LYS A 237 -17.27 -3.35 16.29
CA LYS A 237 -16.88 -3.88 17.60
C LYS A 237 -15.64 -4.78 17.51
N ILE A 238 -15.64 -5.74 16.58
CA ILE A 238 -14.49 -6.65 16.38
C ILE A 238 -13.30 -5.86 15.82
N PHE A 239 -13.51 -4.92 14.91
CA PHE A 239 -12.45 -4.03 14.44
C PHE A 239 -11.75 -3.31 15.59
N ARG A 240 -12.51 -2.67 16.50
CA ARG A 240 -11.98 -1.97 17.67
C ARG A 240 -11.24 -2.88 18.65
N GLU A 241 -11.69 -4.12 18.82
CA GLU A 241 -11.09 -5.08 19.74
C GLU A 241 -9.78 -5.67 19.20
N TYR A 242 -9.74 -6.01 17.91
CA TYR A 242 -8.66 -6.81 17.35
C TYR A 242 -7.69 -5.99 16.48
N GLU A 243 -8.19 -5.17 15.57
CA GLU A 243 -7.37 -4.54 14.53
C GLU A 243 -6.96 -3.10 14.85
N LEU A 244 -7.85 -2.32 15.47
CA LEU A 244 -7.54 -0.93 15.84
C LEU A 244 -6.28 -0.82 16.72
N PRO A 245 -6.05 -1.70 17.72
CA PRO A 245 -4.79 -1.69 18.49
C PRO A 245 -3.57 -2.02 17.65
N CYS A 246 -3.72 -2.84 16.61
CA CYS A 246 -2.65 -3.21 15.68
C CYS A 246 -2.24 -2.01 14.81
N LEU A 247 -3.20 -1.32 14.19
CA LEU A 247 -2.93 -0.09 13.44
C LEU A 247 -2.28 0.96 14.35
N LYS A 248 -2.83 1.16 15.55
CA LYS A 248 -2.29 2.13 16.51
C LYS A 248 -0.83 1.83 16.86
N ARG A 249 -0.43 0.57 16.97
CA ARG A 249 0.96 0.17 17.24
C ARG A 249 1.92 0.64 16.14
N ILE A 250 1.54 0.47 14.86
CA ILE A 250 2.34 0.97 13.73
C ILE A 250 2.43 2.50 13.74
N VAL A 251 1.30 3.18 14.02
CA VAL A 251 1.26 4.64 14.14
C VAL A 251 2.16 5.15 15.28
N ASP A 252 2.16 4.45 16.42
CA ASP A 252 2.99 4.80 17.58
C ASP A 252 4.49 4.60 17.26
N VAL A 253 4.86 3.58 16.46
CA VAL A 253 6.22 3.40 15.91
C VAL A 253 6.60 4.56 14.99
N GLY A 254 5.77 4.89 14.00
CA GLY A 254 6.03 6.02 13.11
C GLY A 254 6.22 7.32 13.89
N ARG A 255 5.33 7.60 14.86
CA ARG A 255 5.43 8.78 15.73
C ARG A 255 6.73 8.82 16.53
N LYS A 256 7.15 7.70 17.12
CA LYS A 256 8.41 7.59 17.89
C LYS A 256 9.63 7.97 17.03
N HIS A 257 9.60 7.67 15.74
CA HIS A 257 10.68 7.94 14.80
C HIS A 257 10.47 9.18 13.93
N SER A 258 9.40 9.96 14.17
CA SER A 258 9.00 11.10 13.33
C SER A 258 8.78 10.74 11.85
N VAL A 259 8.32 9.52 11.58
CA VAL A 259 7.96 9.02 10.25
C VAL A 259 6.43 9.03 10.11
N PRO A 260 5.87 9.77 9.14
CA PRO A 260 4.43 9.75 8.87
C PRO A 260 3.93 8.35 8.51
N VAL A 261 2.72 8.02 8.98
CA VAL A 261 2.07 6.73 8.69
C VAL A 261 0.78 7.01 7.94
N LEU A 262 0.73 6.59 6.68
CA LEU A 262 -0.45 6.66 5.84
C LEU A 262 -1.24 5.35 5.92
N LYS A 263 -2.55 5.44 5.73
CA LYS A 263 -3.44 4.27 5.71
C LYS A 263 -4.09 4.12 4.35
N HIS A 264 -3.95 2.93 3.76
CA HIS A 264 -4.71 2.50 2.59
C HIS A 264 -5.84 1.57 3.04
N SER A 265 -7.08 1.80 2.64
CA SER A 265 -8.11 0.76 2.61
C SER A 265 -9.16 1.13 1.58
N ASP A 266 -9.48 0.19 0.71
CA ASP A 266 -10.65 0.28 -0.16
C ASP A 266 -11.96 0.18 0.66
N GLY A 267 -13.07 0.48 -0.01
CA GLY A 267 -14.42 0.34 0.51
C GLY A 267 -14.91 1.52 1.35
N ASN A 268 -16.09 1.31 1.95
CA ASN A 268 -16.80 2.29 2.75
C ASN A 268 -16.32 2.24 4.20
N LEU A 269 -15.41 3.17 4.54
CA LEU A 269 -14.82 3.27 5.87
C LEU A 269 -15.64 4.10 6.87
N TYR A 270 -16.71 4.79 6.45
CA TYR A 270 -17.45 5.70 7.33
C TYR A 270 -17.81 5.13 8.72
N PRO A 271 -18.20 3.85 8.87
CA PRO A 271 -18.54 3.29 10.18
C PRO A 271 -17.37 3.14 11.17
N ILE A 272 -16.12 3.21 10.69
CA ILE A 272 -14.88 3.05 11.47
C ILE A 272 -13.88 4.19 11.22
N LEU A 273 -14.25 5.21 10.44
CA LEU A 273 -13.34 6.26 10.01
C LEU A 273 -12.85 7.10 11.19
N ASP A 274 -13.72 7.41 12.16
CA ASP A 274 -13.33 8.12 13.38
C ASP A 274 -12.30 7.34 14.20
N ASP A 275 -12.46 6.01 14.27
CA ASP A 275 -11.51 5.13 14.96
C ASP A 275 -10.14 5.17 14.26
N ILE A 276 -10.12 5.06 12.93
CA ILE A 276 -8.91 5.08 12.11
C ILE A 276 -8.19 6.43 12.25
N VAL A 277 -8.87 7.55 12.03
CA VAL A 277 -8.29 8.90 12.17
C VAL A 277 -7.85 9.15 13.62
N GLY A 278 -8.58 8.61 14.60
CA GLY A 278 -8.25 8.69 16.03
C GLY A 278 -6.93 8.03 16.42
N THR A 279 -6.39 7.11 15.61
CA THR A 279 -5.05 6.53 15.87
C THR A 279 -3.92 7.54 15.69
N GLY A 280 -4.15 8.57 14.86
CA GLY A 280 -3.15 9.57 14.49
C GLY A 280 -2.36 9.25 13.22
N ILE A 281 -2.94 8.50 12.29
CA ILE A 281 -2.43 8.41 10.91
C ILE A 281 -2.25 9.82 10.32
N SER A 282 -1.27 9.98 9.43
CA SER A 282 -0.98 11.25 8.77
C SER A 282 -1.79 11.46 7.47
N GLY A 283 -2.30 10.37 6.89
CA GLY A 283 -3.16 10.47 5.73
C GLY A 283 -3.92 9.19 5.41
N LEU A 284 -4.98 9.34 4.61
CA LEU A 284 -5.90 8.28 4.22
C LEU A 284 -6.02 8.18 2.71
N HIS A 285 -5.94 6.95 2.21
CA HIS A 285 -6.00 6.55 0.82
C HIS A 285 -6.95 5.36 0.66
N PRO A 286 -7.60 5.15 -0.49
CA PRO A 286 -7.69 6.05 -1.64
C PRO A 286 -8.91 6.97 -1.61
N ILE A 287 -9.80 6.80 -0.62
CA ILE A 287 -11.17 7.35 -0.66
C ILE A 287 -11.90 6.84 -1.92
N GLU A 288 -12.10 5.52 -1.99
CA GLU A 288 -12.57 4.83 -3.20
C GLU A 288 -13.85 5.47 -3.79
N PRO A 289 -13.83 5.95 -5.06
CA PRO A 289 -15.01 6.49 -5.72
C PRO A 289 -16.18 5.49 -5.74
N GLY A 290 -17.35 5.97 -5.35
CA GLY A 290 -18.57 5.16 -5.28
C GLY A 290 -18.79 4.45 -3.94
N ALA A 291 -17.73 4.24 -3.15
CA ALA A 291 -17.84 3.78 -1.76
C ALA A 291 -17.77 4.98 -0.78
N MET A 292 -16.96 5.99 -1.09
CA MET A 292 -16.77 7.20 -0.30
C MET A 292 -16.77 8.45 -1.18
N ASP A 293 -17.11 9.60 -0.59
CA ASP A 293 -17.05 10.90 -1.26
C ASP A 293 -15.84 11.71 -0.79
N LEU A 294 -14.94 12.06 -1.72
CA LEU A 294 -13.70 12.78 -1.42
C LEU A 294 -13.95 14.14 -0.78
N LYS A 295 -14.99 14.86 -1.22
CA LYS A 295 -15.31 16.19 -0.70
C LYS A 295 -15.85 16.10 0.72
N ASP A 296 -16.77 15.16 0.98
CA ASP A 296 -17.30 14.91 2.33
C ASP A 296 -16.17 14.52 3.30
N VAL A 297 -15.26 13.63 2.90
CA VAL A 297 -14.11 13.27 3.75
C VAL A 297 -13.20 14.48 3.98
N LYS A 298 -12.97 15.34 2.97
CA LYS A 298 -12.19 16.58 3.13
C LYS A 298 -12.85 17.54 4.11
N GLU A 299 -14.17 17.74 4.01
CA GLU A 299 -14.93 18.62 4.90
C GLU A 299 -14.90 18.14 6.36
N ARG A 300 -14.91 16.82 6.58
CA ARG A 300 -14.97 16.22 7.91
C ARG A 300 -13.61 16.00 8.59
N TYR A 301 -12.56 15.72 7.81
CA TYR A 301 -11.27 15.26 8.33
C TYR A 301 -10.05 15.95 7.71
N GLY A 302 -10.25 16.83 6.74
CA GLY A 302 -9.17 17.46 5.97
C GLY A 302 -8.29 18.44 6.74
N ASP A 303 -8.67 18.78 7.98
CA ASP A 303 -7.92 19.56 8.97
C ASP A 303 -7.13 18.69 9.96
N ARG A 304 -7.31 17.36 9.90
CA ARG A 304 -6.67 16.37 10.77
C ARG A 304 -5.72 15.45 10.02
N ILE A 305 -6.05 15.10 8.78
CA ILE A 305 -5.29 14.17 7.95
C ILE A 305 -5.19 14.62 6.50
N CYS A 306 -4.11 14.23 5.85
CA CYS A 306 -3.97 14.40 4.40
C CYS A 306 -4.80 13.36 3.67
N LEU A 307 -5.45 13.75 2.57
CA LEU A 307 -6.16 12.80 1.71
C LEU A 307 -5.34 12.44 0.49
N LEU A 308 -5.38 11.18 0.08
CA LEU A 308 -4.71 10.68 -1.12
C LEU A 308 -5.72 9.97 -2.01
N GLY A 309 -5.65 10.22 -3.32
CA GLY A 309 -6.60 9.69 -4.32
C GLY A 309 -7.15 10.81 -5.21
N ASN A 310 -8.30 10.67 -5.86
CA ASN A 310 -9.01 9.42 -6.07
C ASN A 310 -9.41 9.27 -7.55
N VAL A 311 -8.46 9.54 -8.46
CA VAL A 311 -8.69 9.45 -9.91
C VAL A 311 -9.07 8.01 -10.26
N ASP A 312 -10.21 7.81 -10.93
CA ASP A 312 -10.79 6.49 -11.11
C ASP A 312 -9.89 5.55 -11.94
N CYS A 313 -9.29 4.56 -11.27
CA CYS A 313 -8.47 3.54 -11.90
C CYS A 313 -9.29 2.40 -12.51
N ARG A 314 -10.60 2.29 -12.22
CA ARG A 314 -11.46 1.22 -12.70
C ARG A 314 -12.00 1.49 -14.10
N TYR A 315 -12.43 2.72 -14.40
CA TYR A 315 -12.99 3.06 -15.71
C TYR A 315 -12.28 4.21 -16.42
N ILE A 316 -12.00 5.31 -15.74
CA ILE A 316 -11.41 6.50 -16.37
C ILE A 316 -9.99 6.25 -16.86
N LEU A 317 -9.08 5.80 -16.00
CA LEU A 317 -7.69 5.55 -16.41
C LEU A 317 -7.55 4.40 -17.44
N PRO A 318 -8.32 3.30 -17.38
CA PRO A 318 -8.25 2.24 -18.39
C PRO A 318 -8.93 2.59 -19.73
N TYR A 319 -10.09 3.25 -19.70
CA TYR A 319 -10.95 3.36 -20.88
C TYR A 319 -11.27 4.78 -21.31
N GLY A 320 -11.15 5.76 -20.42
CA GLY A 320 -11.44 7.16 -20.68
C GLY A 320 -10.55 7.78 -21.77
N SER A 321 -11.09 8.85 -22.36
CA SER A 321 -10.33 9.77 -23.22
C SER A 321 -9.41 10.68 -22.38
N GLU A 322 -8.49 11.39 -23.05
CA GLU A 322 -7.68 12.42 -22.40
C GLU A 322 -8.55 13.43 -21.63
N ASP A 323 -9.64 13.90 -22.24
CA ASP A 323 -10.58 14.86 -21.63
C ASP A 323 -11.28 14.27 -20.39
N ASP A 324 -11.59 12.97 -20.41
CA ASP A 324 -12.18 12.29 -19.24
C ASP A 324 -11.20 12.25 -18.08
N VAL A 325 -9.93 11.91 -18.34
CA VAL A 325 -8.87 11.90 -17.32
C VAL A 325 -8.64 13.30 -16.78
N ARG A 326 -8.48 14.32 -17.65
CA ARG A 326 -8.27 15.71 -17.21
C ARG A 326 -9.43 16.20 -16.34
N ARG A 327 -10.66 15.90 -16.73
CA ARG A 327 -11.86 16.26 -15.97
C ARG A 327 -11.88 15.58 -14.60
N ASP A 328 -11.50 14.31 -14.52
CA ASP A 328 -11.49 13.57 -13.24
C ASP A 328 -10.37 14.05 -12.30
N VAL A 329 -9.20 14.41 -12.84
CA VAL A 329 -8.13 15.08 -12.08
C VAL A 329 -8.61 16.40 -11.49
N ARG A 330 -9.26 17.25 -12.29
CA ARG A 330 -9.82 18.53 -11.81
C ARG A 330 -10.88 18.32 -10.74
N ARG A 331 -11.77 17.34 -10.91
CA ARG A 331 -12.76 16.95 -9.88
C ARG A 331 -12.09 16.66 -8.54
N CYS A 332 -11.01 15.88 -8.56
CA CYS A 332 -10.27 15.55 -7.33
C CYS A 332 -9.63 16.79 -6.69
N ILE A 333 -8.95 17.61 -7.48
CA ILE A 333 -8.28 18.84 -7.01
C ILE A 333 -9.27 19.87 -6.48
N ASP A 334 -10.41 20.05 -7.15
CA ASP A 334 -11.46 20.98 -6.71
C ASP A 334 -12.14 20.50 -5.41
N ALA A 335 -12.25 19.18 -5.21
CA ALA A 335 -12.83 18.58 -4.01
C ALA A 335 -11.91 18.69 -2.78
N ALA A 336 -10.60 18.45 -2.94
CA ALA A 336 -9.70 18.27 -1.81
C ALA A 336 -8.45 19.16 -1.78
N GLY A 337 -8.09 19.80 -2.90
CA GLY A 337 -6.83 20.55 -3.02
C GLY A 337 -6.81 21.91 -2.31
N ASN A 338 -7.95 22.57 -2.14
CA ASN A 338 -7.98 23.90 -1.52
C ASN A 338 -7.50 23.86 -0.05
N GLY A 339 -6.55 24.73 0.31
CA GLY A 339 -5.96 24.76 1.66
C GLY A 339 -4.85 23.74 1.92
N GLY A 340 -4.45 22.94 0.92
CA GLY A 340 -3.44 21.88 1.10
C GLY A 340 -4.03 20.60 1.69
N GLY A 341 -3.19 19.70 2.20
CA GLY A 341 -3.67 18.44 2.79
C GLY A 341 -4.28 17.47 1.78
N PHE A 342 -3.80 17.49 0.54
CA PHE A 342 -4.24 16.57 -0.53
C PHE A 342 -3.07 16.22 -1.43
N ILE A 343 -2.96 14.93 -1.75
CA ILE A 343 -2.02 14.36 -2.72
C ILE A 343 -2.85 13.61 -3.76
N LEU A 344 -2.67 13.95 -5.04
CA LEU A 344 -3.35 13.26 -6.11
C LEU A 344 -2.75 11.85 -6.30
N ALA A 345 -3.61 10.85 -6.32
CA ALA A 345 -3.27 9.48 -6.69
C ALA A 345 -4.45 8.86 -7.45
N SER A 346 -4.25 7.67 -8.01
CA SER A 346 -5.38 6.87 -8.48
C SER A 346 -6.27 6.42 -7.30
N SER A 347 -7.43 5.87 -7.61
CA SER A 347 -8.38 5.37 -6.63
C SER A 347 -7.99 4.01 -6.01
N ASN A 348 -6.81 3.47 -6.32
CA ASN A 348 -6.19 2.31 -5.65
C ASN A 348 -4.70 2.24 -6.05
N SER A 349 -4.41 1.47 -7.11
CA SER A 349 -3.08 1.24 -7.65
C SER A 349 -3.18 1.22 -9.17
N LEU A 350 -2.10 1.59 -9.84
CA LEU A 350 -2.01 1.58 -11.30
C LEU A 350 -1.83 0.14 -11.79
N HIS A 351 -2.96 -0.56 -11.94
CA HIS A 351 -3.01 -1.93 -12.43
C HIS A 351 -2.86 -2.02 -13.96
N SER A 352 -2.51 -3.21 -14.45
CA SER A 352 -2.14 -3.50 -15.85
C SER A 352 -3.17 -3.17 -16.95
N ASN A 353 -4.42 -2.85 -16.59
CA ASN A 353 -5.41 -2.37 -17.57
C ASN A 353 -5.39 -0.84 -17.74
N VAL A 354 -4.72 -0.10 -16.86
CA VAL A 354 -4.55 1.35 -16.99
C VAL A 354 -3.67 1.65 -18.20
N LYS A 355 -4.13 2.58 -19.06
CA LYS A 355 -3.34 3.08 -20.19
C LYS A 355 -2.22 3.95 -19.69
N VAL A 356 -1.00 3.68 -20.14
CA VAL A 356 0.20 4.45 -19.76
C VAL A 356 0.08 5.91 -20.19
N GLU A 357 -0.53 6.16 -21.35
CA GLU A 357 -0.82 7.50 -21.85
C GLU A 357 -1.73 8.28 -20.89
N ASN A 358 -2.72 7.60 -20.29
CA ASN A 358 -3.64 8.22 -19.34
C ASN A 358 -2.95 8.54 -18.00
N ILE A 359 -1.91 7.79 -17.61
CA ILE A 359 -1.06 8.16 -16.46
C ILE A 359 -0.32 9.47 -16.75
N TYR A 360 0.28 9.61 -17.94
CA TYR A 360 0.94 10.87 -18.32
C TYR A 360 -0.03 12.06 -18.37
N VAL A 361 -1.25 11.85 -18.87
CA VAL A 361 -2.31 12.87 -18.85
C VAL A 361 -2.69 13.25 -17.42
N MET A 362 -2.82 12.25 -16.53
CA MET A 362 -3.13 12.48 -15.12
C MET A 362 -2.08 13.40 -14.46
N VAL A 363 -0.79 13.09 -14.65
CA VAL A 363 0.31 13.91 -14.11
C VAL A 363 0.33 15.30 -14.76
N ASP A 364 0.29 15.39 -16.08
CA ASP A 364 0.34 16.67 -16.80
C ASP A 364 -0.78 17.61 -16.35
N GLU A 365 -2.01 17.10 -16.21
CA GLU A 365 -3.12 17.91 -15.70
C GLU A 365 -2.94 18.32 -14.24
N ALA A 366 -2.45 17.41 -13.39
CA ALA A 366 -2.16 17.73 -11.99
C ALA A 366 -1.14 18.86 -11.85
N ARG A 367 -0.09 18.86 -12.68
CA ARG A 367 0.94 19.91 -12.70
C ARG A 367 0.45 21.22 -13.30
N ARG A 368 -0.51 21.19 -14.22
CA ARG A 368 -1.11 22.40 -14.83
C ARG A 368 -2.15 23.04 -13.92
N TYR A 369 -3.11 22.26 -13.43
CA TYR A 369 -4.28 22.72 -12.71
C TYR A 369 -4.05 22.81 -11.19
N GLY A 370 -3.25 21.91 -10.64
CA GLY A 370 -2.94 21.85 -9.20
C GLY A 370 -1.96 22.92 -8.69
N LYS A 371 -1.82 24.05 -9.39
CA LYS A 371 -0.97 25.18 -8.95
C LYS A 371 -1.64 25.98 -7.85
N TYR A 372 -0.96 26.18 -6.72
CA TYR A 372 -1.49 26.99 -5.63
C TYR A 372 -1.30 28.51 -5.88
N PRO A 373 -2.25 29.37 -5.46
CA PRO A 373 -3.55 29.00 -4.90
C PRO A 373 -4.46 28.35 -5.95
N ILE A 374 -5.19 27.30 -5.55
CA ILE A 374 -6.04 26.52 -6.47
C ILE A 374 -7.13 27.43 -7.05
N LYS A 375 -7.17 27.52 -8.37
CA LYS A 375 -8.19 28.28 -9.11
C LYS A 375 -9.30 27.32 -9.51
N LYS A 376 -10.46 27.43 -8.85
CA LYS A 376 -11.63 26.60 -9.16
C LYS A 376 -12.09 26.81 -10.60
N SER A 377 -12.48 25.72 -11.25
CA SER A 377 -12.96 25.68 -12.64
C SER A 377 -14.43 26.07 -12.78
#